data_AF-A0A2D7UYT6-F1
#
_entry.id   AF-A0A2D7UYT6-F1
#
_cell.length_a   1.000
_cell.length_b   1.000
_cell.length_c   1.000
_cell.angle_alpha   90.00
_cell.angle_beta   90.00
_cell.angle_gamma   90.00
#
_symmetry.space_group_name_H-M   'P 1'
#
loop_
_entity.id
_entity.type
_entity.pdbx_description
1 polymer ?
#
loop_
_entity_poly.entity_id
_entity_poly.type
_entity_poly.pdbx_seq_one_letter_code
_entity_poly.pdbx_strand_id
1 'polypeptide(L)'
;MADDCELCEAARFTHWYYEDEVCWVADCEACSTPMVVWKSHGTQPREQEVAWMLQRLEEAAVERFGEGVGAIDRTMRQVPEHFHAHWRDPQWLSRRWTEIPSKYSGVGGERALLK
;
A
#
# COMPACT_ATOMS: atom_id res chain seq x y z
N MET A 1 -4.92 6.20 17.41
CA MET A 1 -4.65 7.39 16.57
C MET A 1 -3.50 8.13 17.23
N ALA A 2 -2.49 8.51 16.44
CA ALA A 2 -1.39 9.36 16.89
C ALA A 2 -1.47 10.66 16.09
N ASP A 3 -1.34 11.81 16.76
CA ASP A 3 -1.76 13.12 16.23
C ASP A 3 -0.97 13.61 14.99
N ASP A 4 0.12 12.95 14.60
CA ASP A 4 0.98 13.33 13.46
C ASP A 4 1.33 12.17 12.51
N CYS A 5 0.59 11.06 12.55
CA CYS A 5 0.90 9.90 11.71
C CYS A 5 0.18 9.98 10.35
N GLU A 6 0.93 10.17 9.25
CA GLU A 6 0.39 10.24 7.88
C GLU A 6 -0.39 8.96 7.48
N LEU A 7 0.01 7.80 8.00
CA LEU A 7 -0.68 6.53 7.75
C LEU A 7 -1.98 6.40 8.55
N CYS A 8 -2.12 7.10 9.67
CA CYS A 8 -3.40 7.23 10.38
C CYS A 8 -4.36 8.18 9.68
N GLU A 9 -3.86 9.27 9.08
CA GLU A 9 -4.68 10.19 8.29
C GLU A 9 -5.31 9.48 7.09
N ALA A 10 -4.56 8.55 6.48
CA ALA A 10 -5.01 7.73 5.36
C ALA A 10 -5.56 8.58 4.19
N ALA A 11 -4.83 9.65 3.86
CA ALA A 11 -5.22 10.59 2.82
C ALA A 11 -5.33 9.91 1.45
N ARG A 12 -6.45 10.14 0.76
CA ARG A 12 -6.82 9.43 -0.47
C ARG A 12 -6.34 10.18 -1.73
N PHE A 13 -5.03 10.12 -1.99
CA PHE A 13 -4.42 10.78 -3.16
C PHE A 13 -4.17 9.84 -4.34
N THR A 14 -3.74 8.63 -4.06
CA THR A 14 -3.36 7.62 -5.06
C THR A 14 -4.49 6.63 -5.32
N HIS A 15 -4.30 5.69 -6.23
CA HIS A 15 -5.27 4.64 -6.47
C HIS A 15 -5.37 3.69 -5.26
N TRP A 16 -6.61 3.37 -4.85
CA TRP A 16 -6.93 2.49 -3.72
C TRP A 16 -7.59 1.21 -4.21
N TYR A 17 -6.95 0.08 -3.93
CA TYR A 17 -7.42 -1.25 -4.35
C TYR A 17 -8.49 -1.78 -3.38
N TYR A 18 -8.27 -1.56 -2.07
CA TYR A 18 -9.05 -2.21 -1.03
C TYR A 18 -9.08 -1.41 0.28
N GLU A 19 -10.16 -1.54 1.03
CA GLU A 19 -10.30 -1.03 2.39
C GLU A 19 -11.31 -1.86 3.17
N ASP A 20 -10.99 -2.20 4.43
CA ASP A 20 -11.91 -2.83 5.39
C ASP A 20 -11.64 -2.32 6.82
N GLU A 21 -12.15 -3.00 7.85
CA GLU A 21 -11.95 -2.61 9.24
C GLU A 21 -10.50 -2.81 9.74
N VAL A 22 -9.71 -3.67 9.09
CA VAL A 22 -8.34 -4.03 9.50
C VAL A 22 -7.31 -3.16 8.80
N CYS A 23 -7.48 -2.91 7.50
CA CYS A 23 -6.43 -2.32 6.66
C CYS A 23 -6.99 -1.57 5.45
N TRP A 24 -6.09 -0.87 4.77
CA TRP A 24 -6.31 -0.33 3.45
C TRP A 24 -5.11 -0.66 2.55
N VAL A 25 -5.37 -0.78 1.24
CA VAL A 25 -4.36 -1.08 0.22
C VAL A 25 -4.44 -0.03 -0.88
N ALA A 26 -3.33 0.64 -1.13
CA ALA A 26 -3.23 1.71 -2.11
C ALA A 26 -1.86 1.73 -2.77
N ASP A 27 -1.74 2.44 -3.89
CA ASP A 27 -0.43 2.78 -4.45
C ASP A 27 0.32 3.70 -3.47
N CYS A 28 1.55 3.35 -3.11
CA CYS A 28 2.44 4.23 -2.37
C CYS A 28 2.84 5.43 -3.24
N GLU A 29 2.69 6.65 -2.72
CA GLU A 29 3.09 7.88 -3.43
C GLU A 29 4.59 7.88 -3.76
N ALA A 30 5.44 7.48 -2.82
CA ALA A 30 6.88 7.52 -2.97
C ALA A 30 7.46 6.37 -3.81
N CYS A 31 6.75 5.24 -3.92
CA CYS A 31 7.28 4.03 -4.58
C CYS A 31 6.54 3.65 -5.85
N SER A 32 5.33 4.15 -6.06
CA SER A 32 4.43 3.76 -7.15
C SER A 32 4.20 2.24 -7.22
N THR A 33 4.17 1.58 -6.07
CA THR A 33 3.82 0.16 -5.94
C THR A 33 2.75 0.00 -4.85
N PRO A 34 1.95 -1.07 -4.88
CA PRO A 34 0.95 -1.31 -3.85
C PRO A 34 1.59 -1.41 -2.46
N MET A 35 0.93 -0.82 -1.49
CA MET A 35 1.24 -0.96 -0.07
C MET A 35 -0.04 -1.26 0.71
N VAL A 36 0.09 -2.11 1.72
CA VAL A 36 -0.96 -2.35 2.72
C VAL A 36 -0.56 -1.68 4.02
N VAL A 37 -1.54 -1.08 4.67
CA VAL A 37 -1.34 -0.37 5.94
C VAL A 37 -2.39 -0.84 6.94
N TRP A 38 -1.95 -1.15 8.16
CA TRP A 38 -2.85 -1.50 9.25
C TRP A 38 -3.63 -0.26 9.69
N LYS A 39 -4.94 -0.34 9.90
CA LYS A 39 -5.71 0.83 10.33
C LYS A 39 -5.39 1.26 11.77
N SER A 40 -5.03 0.30 12.63
CA SER A 40 -4.55 0.64 13.97
C SER A 40 -3.12 1.17 13.91
N HIS A 41 -2.83 2.15 14.77
CA HIS A 41 -1.48 2.66 14.93
C HIS A 41 -0.64 1.68 15.76
N GLY A 42 0.64 1.53 15.40
CA GLY A 42 1.59 0.63 16.04
C GLY A 42 2.21 -0.35 15.04
N THR A 43 3.21 -1.11 15.51
CA THR A 43 4.06 -1.96 14.65
C THR A 43 3.81 -3.46 14.83
N GLN A 44 2.92 -3.84 15.74
CA GLN A 44 2.69 -5.22 16.16
C GLN A 44 1.20 -5.63 15.98
N PRO A 45 0.68 -5.71 14.75
CA PRO A 45 -0.62 -6.34 14.50
C PRO A 45 -0.59 -7.81 14.93
N ARG A 46 -1.76 -8.38 15.22
CA ARG A 46 -1.88 -9.81 15.50
C ARG A 46 -1.52 -10.60 14.24
N GLU A 47 -1.00 -11.82 14.41
CA GLU A 47 -0.57 -12.67 13.28
C GLU A 47 -1.68 -12.87 12.22
N GLN A 48 -2.92 -13.03 12.67
CA GLN A 48 -4.09 -13.13 11.78
C GLN A 48 -4.34 -11.85 10.95
N GLU A 49 -4.11 -10.67 11.54
CA GLU A 49 -4.24 -9.40 10.83
C GLU A 49 -3.09 -9.21 9.85
N VAL A 50 -1.87 -9.61 10.23
CA VAL A 50 -0.72 -9.62 9.32
C VAL A 50 -1.01 -10.52 8.11
N ALA A 51 -1.44 -11.76 8.33
CA ALA A 51 -1.76 -12.68 7.25
C ALA A 51 -2.83 -12.12 6.31
N TRP A 52 -3.90 -11.54 6.89
CA TRP A 52 -4.96 -10.89 6.13
C TRP A 52 -4.45 -9.72 5.28
N MET A 53 -3.69 -8.81 5.89
CA MET A 53 -3.09 -7.67 5.20
C MET A 53 -2.17 -8.10 4.05
N LEU A 54 -1.33 -9.11 4.26
CA LEU A 54 -0.42 -9.59 3.23
C LEU A 54 -1.18 -10.25 2.07
N GLN A 55 -2.28 -10.95 2.34
CA GLN A 55 -3.16 -11.48 1.30
C GLN A 55 -3.81 -10.35 0.48
N ARG A 56 -4.34 -9.31 1.14
CA ARG A 56 -4.93 -8.15 0.44
C ARG A 56 -3.88 -7.41 -0.42
N LEU A 57 -2.64 -7.32 0.07
CA LEU A 57 -1.52 -6.74 -0.68
C LEU A 57 -1.19 -7.56 -1.92
N GLU A 58 -1.16 -8.89 -1.81
CA GLU A 58 -0.91 -9.78 -2.93
C GLU A 58 -2.00 -9.66 -4.00
N GLU A 59 -3.28 -9.60 -3.62
CA GLU A 59 -4.38 -9.40 -4.56
C GLU A 59 -4.23 -8.09 -5.37
N ALA A 60 -3.91 -6.98 -4.71
CA ALA A 60 -3.64 -5.71 -5.37
C ALA A 60 -2.38 -5.76 -6.27
N ALA A 61 -1.36 -6.52 -5.86
CA ALA A 61 -0.17 -6.71 -6.68
C ALA A 61 -0.44 -7.55 -7.93
N VAL A 62 -1.26 -8.60 -7.82
CA VAL A 62 -1.71 -9.41 -8.96
C VAL A 62 -2.52 -8.57 -9.93
N GLU A 63 -3.44 -7.73 -9.44
CA GLU A 63 -4.20 -6.81 -10.28
C GLU A 63 -3.27 -5.84 -11.04
N ARG A 64 -2.24 -5.32 -10.36
CA ARG A 64 -1.34 -4.32 -10.94
C ARG A 64 -0.29 -4.89 -11.88
N PHE A 65 0.29 -6.04 -11.56
CA PHE A 65 1.50 -6.57 -12.19
C PHE A 65 1.34 -7.96 -12.78
N GLY A 66 0.23 -8.65 -12.50
CA GLY A 66 0.03 -10.06 -12.82
C GLY A 66 0.58 -11.01 -11.75
N GLU A 67 0.18 -12.28 -11.83
CA GLU A 67 0.55 -13.32 -10.87
C GLU A 67 2.06 -13.55 -10.83
N GLY A 68 2.61 -13.70 -9.62
CA GLY A 68 4.01 -14.08 -9.38
C GLY A 68 5.05 -13.00 -9.65
N VAL A 69 4.65 -11.75 -9.91
CA VAL A 69 5.59 -10.66 -10.21
C VAL A 69 5.91 -9.84 -8.96
N GLY A 70 7.05 -10.10 -8.32
CA GLY A 70 7.57 -9.31 -7.20
C GLY A 70 7.54 -10.03 -5.86
N ALA A 71 7.76 -9.29 -4.78
CA ALA A 71 7.76 -9.84 -3.42
C ALA A 71 7.36 -8.81 -2.36
N ILE A 72 6.95 -9.29 -1.19
CA ILE A 72 6.58 -8.45 -0.05
C ILE A 72 7.84 -7.89 0.65
N ASP A 73 7.86 -6.58 0.88
CA ASP A 73 8.83 -5.86 1.73
C ASP A 73 8.10 -5.26 2.94
N ARG A 74 8.40 -5.79 4.14
CA ARG A 74 7.81 -5.34 5.42
C ARG A 74 8.64 -4.29 6.14
N THR A 75 9.68 -3.76 5.49
CA THR A 75 10.57 -2.78 6.11
C THR A 75 9.89 -1.42 6.18
N MET A 76 9.47 -1.01 7.38
CA MET A 76 8.85 0.29 7.66
C MET A 76 9.93 1.38 7.75
N ARG A 77 10.20 2.08 6.65
CA ARG A 77 11.31 3.04 6.56
C ARG A 77 10.90 4.46 6.98
N GLN A 78 9.95 5.06 6.27
CA GLN A 78 9.58 6.47 6.50
C GLN A 78 8.69 6.65 7.73
N VAL A 79 7.78 5.69 7.96
CA VAL A 79 6.89 5.66 9.13
C VAL A 79 7.17 4.40 9.95
N PRO A 80 8.31 4.33 10.65
CA PRO A 80 8.74 3.11 11.34
C PRO A 80 7.83 2.69 12.50
N GLU A 81 7.01 3.60 13.03
CA GLU A 81 6.09 3.39 14.14
C GLU A 81 4.69 2.87 13.73
N HIS A 82 4.42 2.72 12.43
CA HIS A 82 3.11 2.28 11.93
C HIS A 82 3.25 1.13 10.94
N PHE A 83 2.59 0.00 11.24
CA PHE A 83 2.67 -1.20 10.42
C PHE A 83 2.19 -0.98 8.98
N HIS A 84 3.11 -1.18 8.04
CA HIS A 84 2.82 -1.24 6.63
C HIS A 84 3.80 -2.16 5.91
N ALA A 85 3.38 -2.65 4.75
CA ALA A 85 4.21 -3.45 3.85
C ALA A 85 3.99 -3.03 2.41
N HIS A 86 5.03 -3.15 1.59
CA HIS A 86 5.00 -2.84 0.17
C HIS A 86 5.14 -4.11 -0.64
N TRP A 87 4.50 -4.15 -1.82
CA TRP A 87 4.87 -5.08 -2.86
C TRP A 87 5.96 -4.48 -3.74
N ARG A 88 7.07 -5.19 -3.94
CA ARG A 88 8.23 -4.75 -4.72
C ARG A 88 8.33 -5.60 -5.98
N ASP A 89 7.87 -5.08 -7.11
CA ASP A 89 8.13 -5.67 -8.43
C ASP A 89 9.59 -5.39 -8.87
N PRO A 90 10.17 -6.13 -9.82
CA PRO A 90 11.56 -5.92 -10.24
C PRO A 90 11.92 -4.48 -10.65
N GLN A 91 10.94 -3.67 -11.07
CA GLN A 91 11.15 -2.29 -11.51
C GLN A 91 10.90 -1.25 -10.40
N TRP A 92 10.64 -1.66 -9.17
CA TRP A 92 10.21 -0.75 -8.09
C TRP A 92 11.17 0.43 -7.86
N LEU A 93 12.49 0.21 -8.02
CA LEU A 93 13.51 1.27 -7.86
C LEU A 93 13.42 2.33 -8.97
N SER A 94 13.18 1.93 -10.21
CA SER A 94 13.06 2.86 -11.32
C SER A 94 11.72 3.59 -11.29
N ARG A 95 10.63 2.88 -10.96
CA ARG A 95 9.26 3.44 -10.90
C ARG A 95 9.16 4.68 -10.04
N ARG A 96 9.85 4.68 -8.89
CA ARG A 96 9.98 5.82 -7.98
C ARG A 96 10.31 7.15 -8.67
N TRP A 97 11.01 7.12 -9.80
CA TRP A 97 11.46 8.31 -10.52
C TRP A 97 10.78 8.50 -11.87
N THR A 98 10.26 7.43 -12.47
CA THR A 98 9.80 7.43 -13.86
C THR A 98 8.29 7.34 -14.01
N GLU A 99 7.58 6.86 -12.99
CA GLU A 99 6.13 6.64 -13.08
C GLU A 99 5.36 7.89 -12.68
N ILE A 100 4.37 8.26 -13.50
CA ILE A 100 3.39 9.28 -13.12
C ILE A 100 2.53 8.68 -11.99
N PRO A 101 2.32 9.39 -10.87
CA PRO A 101 1.50 8.87 -9.78
C PRO A 101 0.08 8.51 -10.24
N SER A 102 -0.47 7.46 -9.65
CA SER A 102 -1.90 7.18 -9.80
C SER A 102 -2.72 8.20 -9.02
N LYS A 103 -3.99 8.35 -9.40
CA LYS A 103 -4.93 9.22 -8.70
C LYS A 103 -6.03 8.40 -8.03
N TYR A 104 -6.54 8.94 -6.93
CA TYR A 104 -7.72 8.38 -6.29
C TYR A 104 -8.96 8.54 -7.18
N SER A 105 -9.71 7.44 -7.32
CA SER A 105 -10.93 7.32 -8.14
C SER A 105 -12.06 6.60 -7.40
N GLY A 106 -11.90 6.36 -6.09
CA GLY A 106 -12.74 5.45 -5.30
C GLY A 106 -12.00 4.16 -4.94
N VAL A 107 -12.40 3.53 -3.83
CA VAL A 107 -11.86 2.22 -3.42
C VAL A 107 -12.36 1.13 -4.37
N GLY A 108 -11.43 0.36 -4.93
CA GLY A 108 -11.74 -0.65 -5.95
C GLY A 108 -12.17 -0.06 -7.30
N GLY A 109 -11.95 1.24 -7.51
CA GLY A 109 -12.20 1.91 -8.79
C GLY A 109 -11.15 1.54 -9.84
N GLU A 110 -11.29 2.05 -11.07
CA GLU A 110 -10.24 1.85 -12.08
C GLU A 110 -8.99 2.65 -11.69
N ARG A 111 -7.81 2.01 -11.81
CA ARG A 111 -6.53 2.69 -11.66
C ARG A 111 -6.28 3.63 -12.83
N ALA A 112 -6.25 4.93 -12.55
CA ALA A 112 -5.88 5.96 -13.51
C ALA A 112 -4.65 6.75 -13.04
N LEU A 113 -3.87 7.26 -13.98
CA LEU A 113 -2.74 8.15 -13.71
C LEU A 113 -3.18 9.62 -13.61
N LEU A 114 -2.39 10.43 -12.91
CA LEU A 114 -2.48 11.88 -13.02
C LEU A 114 -2.21 12.32 -14.48
N LYS A 115 -2.81 13.45 -14.87
CA LYS A 115 -2.62 14.05 -16.20
C LYS A 115 -1.47 15.05 -16.18
#